data_AF-A0A151BBQ7-F1
#
_entry.id   AF-A0A151BBQ7-F1
#
_cell.length_a   1.000
_cell.length_b   1.000
_cell.length_c   1.000
_cell.angle_alpha   90.00
_cell.angle_beta   90.00
_cell.angle_gamma   90.00
#
_symmetry.space_group_name_H-M   'P 1'
#
loop_
_entity.id
_entity.type
_entity.pdbx_description
1 polymer ?
#
loop_
_entity_poly.entity_id
_entity_poly.type
_entity_poly.pdbx_seq_one_letter_code
_entity_poly.pdbx_strand_id
1 'polypeptide(L)'
;MLSEDYTKGYVSGFIDADGSFSVSIKVQRDVRYGVRIDPVFSVTQRNREVLEFLRRALGCGRIIKKPGQENLWLYIVDRGA
;
A
#
# COMPACT_ATOMS: atom_id res chain seq x y z
N MET A 1 19.32 -9.91 -14.64
CA MET A 1 18.92 -9.52 -13.28
C MET A 1 19.27 -8.03 -13.15
N LEU A 2 18.29 -7.16 -12.91
CA LEU A 2 18.60 -5.76 -12.58
C LEU A 2 19.38 -5.76 -11.25
N SER A 3 20.37 -4.88 -11.08
CA SER A 3 21.03 -4.77 -9.77
C SER A 3 20.02 -4.28 -8.73
N GLU A 4 20.23 -4.66 -7.47
CA GLU A 4 19.31 -4.32 -6.38
C GLU A 4 19.02 -2.81 -6.29
N ASP A 5 20.01 -1.97 -6.61
CA ASP A 5 19.88 -0.51 -6.56
C ASP A 5 18.90 0.02 -7.61
N TYR A 6 18.84 -0.59 -8.80
CA TYR A 6 17.84 -0.23 -9.80
C TYR A 6 16.43 -0.61 -9.36
N THR A 7 16.26 -1.77 -8.72
CA THR A 7 14.97 -2.16 -8.14
C THR A 7 14.54 -1.18 -7.06
N LYS A 8 15.42 -0.82 -6.13
CA LYS A 8 15.13 0.16 -5.07
C LYS A 8 14.79 1.53 -5.66
N GLY A 9 15.55 1.99 -6.64
CA GLY A 9 15.30 3.26 -7.34
C GLY A 9 13.95 3.29 -8.04
N TYR A 10 13.61 2.23 -8.78
CA TYR A 10 12.30 2.12 -9.43
C TYR A 10 11.15 2.10 -8.42
N VAL A 11 11.26 1.29 -7.36
CA VAL A 11 10.24 1.21 -6.30
C VAL A 11 10.06 2.58 -5.64
N SER A 12 11.15 3.26 -5.27
CA SER A 12 11.10 4.58 -4.65
C SER A 12 10.44 5.61 -5.57
N GLY A 13 10.83 5.67 -6.84
CA GLY A 13 10.25 6.61 -7.80
C GLY A 13 8.77 6.33 -8.08
N PHE A 14 8.38 5.06 -8.14
CA PHE A 14 6.97 4.69 -8.31
C PHE A 14 6.13 5.08 -7.08
N ILE A 15 6.66 4.86 -5.88
CA ILE A 15 5.98 5.24 -4.63
C ILE A 15 5.87 6.75 -4.50
N ASP A 16 6.88 7.51 -4.93
CA ASP A 16 6.85 8.98 -4.89
C ASP A 16 5.76 9.55 -5.82
N ALA A 17 5.53 8.91 -6.98
CA ALA A 17 4.52 9.33 -7.94
C ALA A 17 3.08 8.91 -7.56
N ASP A 18 2.88 7.64 -7.23
CA ASP A 18 1.54 7.02 -7.10
C ASP A 18 1.24 6.47 -5.69
N GLY A 19 2.21 6.55 -4.77
CA GLY A 19 2.08 6.06 -3.41
C GLY A 19 1.34 7.03 -2.49
N SER A 20 0.67 6.46 -1.48
CA SER A 20 -0.03 7.23 -0.46
C SER A 20 0.30 6.71 0.92
N PHE A 21 0.88 7.57 1.76
CA PHE A 21 1.07 7.34 3.19
C PHE A 21 0.00 8.12 3.94
N SER A 22 -0.93 7.41 4.57
CA SER A 22 -2.04 7.99 5.31
C SER A 22 -2.06 7.51 6.74
N VAL A 23 -2.43 8.41 7.66
CA VAL A 23 -2.68 8.08 9.06
C VAL A 23 -4.09 8.52 9.39
N SER A 24 -4.98 7.56 9.59
CA SER A 24 -6.37 7.82 9.97
C SER A 24 -6.57 7.71 11.47
N ILE A 25 -7.44 8.54 12.03
CA ILE A 25 -7.92 8.42 13.41
C ILE A 25 -9.29 7.75 13.36
N LYS A 26 -9.41 6.57 13.96
CA LYS A 26 -10.67 5.80 14.01
C LYS A 26 -11.21 5.78 15.43
N VAL A 27 -12.48 6.16 15.60
CA VAL A 27 -13.17 6.02 16.88
C VAL A 27 -13.42 4.54 17.15
N GLN A 28 -12.88 4.01 18.26
CA GLN A 28 -13.00 2.61 18.65
C GLN A 28 -13.18 2.56 20.17
N ARG A 29 -14.37 2.18 20.65
CA ARG A 29 -14.70 2.28 22.09
C ARG A 29 -13.99 1.24 22.97
N ASP A 30 -13.49 0.18 22.36
CA ASP A 30 -12.82 -0.96 22.98
C ASP A 30 -11.30 -0.78 23.16
N VAL A 31 -10.71 0.31 22.64
CA VAL A 31 -9.30 0.65 22.92
C VAL A 31 -9.19 1.65 24.06
N ARG A 32 -8.05 1.66 24.76
CA ARG A 32 -7.79 2.43 25.99
C ARG A 32 -8.28 3.88 25.97
N TYR A 33 -8.15 4.56 24.83
CA TYR A 33 -8.45 6.00 24.71
C TYR A 33 -9.67 6.30 23.81
N GLY A 34 -10.45 5.29 23.44
CA GLY A 34 -11.62 5.49 22.55
C GLY A 34 -11.26 5.80 21.09
N VAL A 35 -9.96 5.88 20.75
CA VAL A 35 -9.44 6.17 19.41
C VAL A 35 -8.26 5.26 19.05
N ARG A 36 -8.23 4.80 17.81
CA ARG A 36 -7.15 4.03 17.21
C ARG A 36 -6.48 4.85 16.10
N ILE A 37 -5.16 4.93 16.16
CA ILE A 37 -4.33 5.44 15.05
C ILE A 37 -4.12 4.31 14.05
N ASP A 38 -4.46 4.56 12.78
CA ASP A 38 -4.44 3.55 11.72
C ASP A 38 -3.57 4.02 10.54
N PRO A 39 -2.26 3.74 10.58
CA PRO A 39 -1.35 4.03 9.48
C PRO A 39 -1.57 3.03 8.35
N VAL A 40 -1.67 3.53 7.12
CA VAL A 40 -1.84 2.75 5.90
C VAL A 40 -0.93 3.33 4.83
N PHE A 41 -0.12 2.46 4.24
CA PHE A 41 0.50 2.73 2.94
C PHE A 41 -0.33 2.05 1.86
N SER A 42 -0.57 2.76 0.75
CA SER A 42 -1.30 2.18 -0.38
C SER A 42 -0.88 2.74 -1.73
N VAL A 43 -1.11 1.95 -2.77
CA VAL A 43 -0.88 2.32 -4.18
C VAL A 43 -2.08 1.86 -5.00
N THR A 44 -2.74 2.79 -5.70
CA THR A 44 -3.85 2.47 -6.60
C THR A 44 -3.33 2.38 -8.03
N GLN A 45 -3.64 1.31 -8.76
CA GLN A 45 -3.20 1.18 -10.14
C GLN A 45 -4.15 0.31 -10.96
N ARG A 46 -4.28 0.62 -12.26
CA ARG A 46 -5.04 -0.21 -13.22
C ARG A 46 -4.28 -1.47 -13.58
N ASN A 47 -2.97 -1.35 -13.82
CA ASN A 47 -2.10 -2.49 -14.07
C ASN A 47 -1.81 -3.23 -12.75
N ARG A 48 -2.27 -4.48 -12.62
CA ARG A 48 -2.02 -5.30 -11.44
C ARG A 48 -0.57 -5.78 -11.35
N GLU A 49 0.11 -5.97 -12.48
CA GLU A 49 1.45 -6.58 -12.51
C GLU A 49 2.49 -5.72 -11.80
N VAL A 50 2.39 -4.39 -11.92
CA VAL A 50 3.28 -3.48 -11.20
C VAL A 50 3.03 -3.51 -9.69
N LEU A 51 1.79 -3.70 -9.25
CA LEU A 51 1.48 -3.88 -7.83
C LEU A 51 2.06 -5.21 -7.32
N GLU A 52 1.98 -6.29 -8.09
CA GLU A 52 2.62 -7.56 -7.73
C GLU A 52 4.15 -7.46 -7.71
N PHE A 53 4.74 -6.63 -8.58
CA PHE A 53 6.17 -6.30 -8.51
C PHE A 53 6.51 -5.57 -7.21
N LEU A 54 5.77 -4.50 -6.85
CA LEU A 54 5.97 -3.76 -5.59
C LEU A 54 5.82 -4.68 -4.38
N ARG A 55 4.78 -5.52 -4.35
CA ARG A 55 4.56 -6.49 -3.27
C ARG A 55 5.72 -7.46 -3.10
N ARG A 56 6.28 -7.98 -4.21
CA ARG A 56 7.46 -8.86 -4.17
C ARG A 56 8.72 -8.11 -3.72
N ALA A 57 8.92 -6.89 -4.20
CA ALA A 57 10.09 -6.08 -3.86
C ALA A 57 10.10 -5.64 -2.39
N LEU A 58 8.94 -5.32 -1.82
CA LEU A 58 8.77 -4.92 -0.42
C LEU A 58 8.60 -6.11 0.54
N GLY A 59 8.22 -7.28 0.02
CA GLY A 59 8.08 -8.51 0.81
C GLY A 59 6.86 -8.55 1.73
N CYS A 60 5.93 -7.60 1.62
CA CYS A 60 4.75 -7.51 2.48
C CYS A 60 3.54 -6.92 1.73
N GLY A 61 2.38 -6.90 2.39
CA GLY A 61 1.19 -6.25 1.86
C GLY A 61 0.30 -7.16 1.03
N ARG A 62 -0.91 -6.67 0.75
CA ARG A 62 -1.95 -7.37 -0.03
C ARG A 62 -2.46 -6.52 -1.19
N ILE A 63 -2.97 -7.19 -2.23
CA ILE A 63 -3.58 -6.53 -3.38
C ILE A 63 -5.06 -6.92 -3.44
N ILE A 64 -5.94 -5.93 -3.47
CA ILE A 64 -7.39 -6.11 -3.55
C ILE A 64 -7.97 -5.33 -4.74
N LYS A 65 -9.20 -5.65 -5.15
CA LYS A 65 -9.97 -4.77 -6.04
C LYS A 65 -10.30 -3.49 -5.29
N LYS A 66 -10.17 -2.33 -5.94
CA LYS A 66 -10.51 -1.05 -5.31
C LYS A 66 -12.04 -0.95 -5.15
N PRO A 67 -12.56 -0.77 -3.93
CA PRO A 67 -14.01 -0.60 -3.73
C PRO A 67 -14.53 0.61 -4.49
N GLY A 68 -15.66 0.45 -5.18
CA GLY A 68 -16.28 1.51 -5.99
C GLY A 68 -15.59 1.81 -7.33
N GLN A 69 -14.48 1.14 -7.67
CA GLN A 69 -13.76 1.33 -8.94
C GLN A 69 -13.23 -0.01 -9.49
N GLU A 70 -14.07 -0.76 -10.18
CA GLU A 70 -13.81 -2.15 -10.60
C GLU A 70 -12.57 -2.35 -11.49
N ASN A 71 -12.22 -1.32 -12.27
CA ASN A 71 -11.06 -1.34 -13.16
C ASN A 71 -9.73 -1.10 -12.44
N LEU A 72 -9.75 -0.78 -11.13
CA LEU A 72 -8.56 -0.46 -10.36
C LEU A 72 -8.28 -1.53 -9.30
N TRP A 73 -6.99 -1.70 -9.04
CA TRP A 73 -6.45 -2.51 -7.96
C TRP A 73 -5.83 -1.58 -6.92
N LEU A 74 -5.77 -2.08 -5.69
CA LEU A 74 -5.21 -1.37 -4.56
C LEU A 74 -4.22 -2.29 -3.85
N TYR A 75 -2.95 -1.91 -3.85
CA TYR A 75 -1.92 -2.50 -2.99
C TYR A 75 -1.96 -1.79 -1.64
N ILE A 76 -1.94 -2.55 -0.54
CA ILE A 76 -2.09 -2.04 0.83
C ILE A 76 -1.06 -2.71 1.74
N VAL A 77 -0.38 -1.88 2.53
CA VAL A 77 0.40 -2.29 3.71
C VAL A 77 -0.20 -1.58 4.92
N ASP A 78 -0.77 -2.37 5.83
CA ASP A 78 -1.36 -1.91 7.09
C ASP A 78 -1.08 -2.96 8.18
N ARG A 79 -1.66 -2.77 9.38
CA ARG A 79 -1.45 -3.68 10.52
C ARG A 79 -1.81 -5.15 10.26
N GLY A 80 -2.61 -5.44 9.22
CA GLY A 80 -3.08 -6.79 8.90
C GLY A 80 -2.42 -7.41 7.67
N ALA A 81 -1.34 -6.83 7.17
CA ALA A 81 -0.70 -7.20 5.91
C ALA A 81 0.74 -7.72 6.05
#